data_AF-A0A7C8ZUY4-F1
#
_entry.id   AF-A0A7C8ZUY4-F1
#
_cell.length_a   1.000
_cell.length_b   1.000
_cell.length_c   1.000
_cell.angle_alpha   90.00
_cell.angle_beta   90.00
_cell.angle_gamma   90.00
#
_symmetry.space_group_name_H-M   'P 1'
#
loop_
_entity.id
_entity.type
_entity.pdbx_description
1 polymer ?
#
loop_
_entity_poly.entity_id
_entity_poly.type
_entity_poly.pdbx_seq_one_letter_code
_entity_poly.pdbx_strand_id
1 'polypeptide(L)'
;MASVMAPCSCAPATKKVSHWTNLPTPPLVATINHELETKKYELLTIIQDMERGLKTTADQRSSIEEAMVIVEGYEAGEPIDLEKLDGTWRLQYTSAPDVLVLFEAANRLPFLQLSIGMMLGGADFPEI
;
A
#
# COMPACT_ATOMS: atom_id res chain seq x y z
N MET A 1 28.00 40.32 60.13
CA MET A 1 28.15 39.69 58.80
C MET A 1 27.13 40.34 57.88
N ALA A 2 27.61 40.96 56.80
CA ALA A 2 26.80 41.66 55.82
C ALA A 2 26.01 40.68 54.92
N SER A 3 24.81 41.07 54.49
CA SER A 3 24.40 40.87 53.10
C SER A 3 23.25 41.83 52.75
N VAL A 4 23.23 42.20 51.48
CA VAL A 4 22.76 43.45 50.88
C VAL A 4 21.33 43.33 50.32
N MET A 5 20.70 44.50 50.14
CA MET A 5 19.41 44.81 49.51
C MET A 5 19.10 44.20 48.12
N ALA A 6 17.82 43.79 47.95
CA ALA A 6 16.85 44.09 46.86
C ALA A 6 17.13 43.65 45.39
N PRO A 7 16.17 43.76 44.42
CA PRO A 7 14.70 43.80 44.44
C PRO A 7 14.01 42.79 43.48
N CYS A 8 12.67 42.79 43.47
CA CYS A 8 11.79 42.08 42.52
C CYS A 8 12.06 42.41 41.04
N SER A 9 11.89 41.43 40.15
CA SER A 9 11.74 41.67 38.72
C SER A 9 10.72 40.70 38.11
N CYS A 10 9.61 41.25 37.60
CA CYS A 10 8.68 40.57 36.69
C CYS A 10 9.28 40.55 35.27
N ALA A 11 9.25 39.40 34.61
CA ALA A 11 9.46 39.27 33.16
C ALA A 11 8.59 38.14 32.57
N PRO A 12 8.24 38.21 31.28
CA PRO A 12 6.88 37.94 30.80
C PRO A 12 6.60 36.48 30.44
N ALA A 13 5.31 36.13 30.47
CA ALA A 13 4.78 34.92 29.87
C ALA A 13 5.18 34.84 28.39
N THR A 14 5.96 33.82 28.05
CA THR A 14 6.26 33.49 26.66
C THR A 14 5.00 32.96 26.01
N LYS A 15 4.37 33.78 25.15
CA LYS A 15 3.37 33.28 24.21
C LYS A 15 4.10 32.33 23.25
N LYS A 16 3.92 31.01 23.43
CA LYS A 16 4.23 30.03 22.38
C LYS A 16 3.33 30.37 21.20
N VAL A 17 3.90 30.96 20.16
CA VAL A 17 3.25 31.11 18.86
C VAL A 17 3.25 29.74 18.21
N SER A 18 2.26 28.91 18.54
CA SER A 18 1.90 27.72 17.77
C SER A 18 1.13 28.16 16.53
N HIS A 19 1.85 28.57 15.49
CA HIS A 19 1.25 28.90 14.19
C HIS A 19 1.56 27.88 13.09
N TRP A 20 2.24 26.79 13.43
CA TRP A 20 2.57 25.72 12.47
C TRP A 20 1.57 24.56 12.59
N THR A 21 0.31 24.80 12.28
CA THR A 21 -0.65 23.69 12.10
C THR A 21 -1.40 23.73 10.78
N ASN A 22 -1.10 24.65 9.87
CA ASN A 22 -1.71 24.65 8.54
C ASN A 22 -0.70 25.12 7.48
N LEU A 23 0.22 24.25 7.08
CA LEU A 23 0.84 24.41 5.76
C LEU A 23 -0.06 23.73 4.73
N PRO A 24 -0.49 24.45 3.66
CA PRO A 24 -1.06 23.78 2.50
C PRO A 24 -0.01 22.83 1.92
N THR A 25 -0.41 21.58 1.66
CA THR A 25 0.45 20.58 1.02
C THR A 25 1.02 21.16 -0.28
N PRO A 26 2.35 21.12 -0.52
CA PRO A 26 2.92 21.65 -1.74
C PRO A 26 2.28 20.98 -2.97
N PRO A 27 1.99 21.74 -4.05
CA PRO A 27 1.40 21.19 -5.29
C PRO A 27 2.17 19.98 -5.85
N LEU A 28 3.49 19.97 -5.65
CA LEU A 28 4.39 18.91 -6.11
C LEU A 28 4.08 17.54 -5.48
N VAL A 29 3.73 17.49 -4.19
CA VAL A 29 3.41 16.23 -3.51
C VAL A 29 2.08 15.66 -4.03
N ALA A 30 1.11 16.54 -4.31
CA ALA A 30 -0.15 16.14 -4.90
C ALA A 30 0.03 15.57 -6.32
N THR A 31 0.92 16.17 -7.13
CA THR A 31 1.25 15.66 -8.47
C THR A 31 1.92 14.28 -8.40
N ILE A 32 2.90 14.09 -7.50
CA ILE A 32 3.58 12.78 -7.32
C ILE A 32 2.58 11.71 -6.87
N ASN A 33 1.70 12.03 -5.91
CA ASN A 33 0.67 11.10 -5.46
C ASN A 33 -0.29 10.74 -6.60
N HIS A 34 -0.71 11.71 -7.41
CA HIS A 34 -1.58 11.44 -8.55
C HIS A 34 -0.93 10.53 -9.60
N GLU A 35 0.36 10.75 -9.87
CA GLU A 35 1.15 9.92 -10.78
C GLU A 35 1.31 8.50 -10.24
N LEU A 36 1.62 8.36 -8.95
CA LEU A 36 1.68 7.07 -8.26
C LEU A 36 0.36 6.31 -8.36
N GLU A 37 -0.78 6.96 -8.06
CA GLU A 37 -2.09 6.33 -8.18
C GLU A 37 -2.40 5.90 -9.62
N THR A 38 -1.95 6.68 -10.61
CA THR A 38 -2.05 6.31 -12.03
C THR A 38 -1.24 5.05 -12.33
N LYS A 39 -0.01 4.95 -11.82
CA LYS A 39 0.86 3.78 -12.01
C LYS A 39 0.36 2.53 -11.29
N LYS A 40 -0.22 2.68 -10.10
CA LYS A 40 -0.92 1.58 -9.42
C LYS A 40 -2.08 1.06 -10.26
N TYR A 41 -2.89 1.97 -10.82
CA TYR A 41 -4.01 1.58 -11.68
C TYR A 41 -3.55 0.87 -12.96
N GLU A 42 -2.47 1.36 -13.60
CA GLU A 42 -1.85 0.73 -14.76
C GLU A 42 -1.41 -0.70 -14.44
N LEU A 43 -0.70 -0.91 -13.31
CA LEU A 43 -0.32 -2.24 -12.85
C LEU A 43 -1.53 -3.15 -12.62
N LEU A 44 -2.56 -2.66 -11.92
CA LEU A 44 -3.80 -3.43 -11.66
C LEU A 44 -4.52 -3.84 -12.95
N THR A 45 -4.48 -2.98 -13.96
CA THR A 45 -5.07 -3.26 -15.27
C THR A 45 -4.29 -4.35 -16.00
N ILE A 46 -2.95 -4.31 -15.97
CA ILE A 46 -2.12 -5.29 -16.69
C ILE A 46 -2.22 -6.68 -16.04
N ILE A 47 -2.32 -6.77 -14.72
CA ILE A 47 -2.44 -8.07 -14.02
C ILE A 47 -3.85 -8.65 -14.06
N GLN A 48 -4.84 -7.90 -14.54
CA GLN A 48 -6.22 -8.36 -14.66
C GLN A 48 -6.29 -9.60 -15.58
N ASP A 49 -7.14 -10.56 -15.21
CA ASP A 49 -7.39 -11.79 -15.98
C ASP A 49 -6.19 -12.71 -16.23
N MET A 50 -5.05 -12.47 -15.55
CA MET A 50 -3.84 -13.29 -15.68
C MET A 50 -3.86 -14.61 -14.88
N GLU A 51 -5.00 -15.00 -14.29
CA GLU A 51 -5.14 -16.15 -13.40
C GLU A 51 -4.04 -16.24 -12.34
N ARG A 52 -3.75 -15.10 -11.68
CA ARG A 52 -2.70 -14.96 -10.66
C ARG A 52 -1.29 -15.30 -11.15
N GLY A 53 -1.05 -15.18 -12.46
CA GLY A 53 0.21 -15.48 -13.12
C GLY A 53 0.20 -16.80 -13.91
N LEU A 54 -0.83 -17.64 -13.77
CA LEU A 54 -0.89 -18.96 -14.42
C LEU A 54 -0.99 -18.86 -15.95
N LYS A 55 -1.65 -17.81 -16.47
CA LYS A 55 -1.84 -17.59 -17.91
C LYS A 55 -0.85 -16.59 -18.53
N THR A 56 0.13 -16.13 -17.75
CA THR A 56 1.05 -15.07 -18.17
C THR A 56 2.18 -15.61 -19.03
N THR A 57 2.43 -14.99 -20.20
CA THR A 57 3.60 -15.30 -21.03
C THR A 57 4.88 -14.67 -20.47
N ALA A 58 6.05 -15.07 -20.99
CA ALA A 58 7.32 -14.47 -20.57
C ALA A 58 7.37 -12.94 -20.83
N ASP A 59 6.87 -12.49 -21.98
CA ASP A 59 6.85 -11.06 -22.33
C ASP A 59 5.90 -10.29 -21.41
N GLN A 60 4.69 -10.83 -21.15
CA GLN A 60 3.74 -10.21 -20.23
C GLN A 60 4.29 -10.14 -18.80
N ARG A 61 4.96 -11.20 -18.34
CA ARG A 61 5.63 -11.22 -17.04
C ARG A 61 6.67 -10.12 -16.97
N SER A 62 7.48 -9.94 -18.01
CA SER A 62 8.45 -8.86 -18.09
C SER A 62 7.80 -7.49 -17.95
N SER A 63 6.69 -7.24 -18.67
CA SER A 63 5.95 -5.98 -18.57
C SER A 63 5.34 -5.74 -17.19
N ILE A 64 4.84 -6.78 -16.53
CA ILE A 64 4.29 -6.69 -15.17
C ILE A 64 5.39 -6.39 -14.16
N GLU A 65 6.53 -7.09 -14.24
CA GLU A 65 7.67 -6.88 -13.35
C GLU A 65 8.24 -5.46 -13.50
N GLU A 66 8.30 -4.94 -14.72
CA GLU A 66 8.67 -3.54 -14.96
C GLU A 66 7.66 -2.55 -14.32
N ALA A 67 6.36 -2.79 -14.51
CA ALA A 67 5.33 -1.95 -13.89
C ALA A 67 5.37 -1.98 -12.35
N MET A 68 5.69 -3.13 -11.74
CA MET A 68 5.90 -3.25 -10.29
C MET A 68 7.09 -2.42 -9.83
N VAL A 69 8.24 -2.53 -10.51
CA VAL A 69 9.45 -1.74 -10.20
C VAL A 69 9.19 -0.24 -10.30
N ILE A 70 8.39 0.21 -11.29
CA ILE A 70 8.00 1.61 -11.41
C ILE A 70 7.23 2.09 -10.17
N VAL A 71 6.24 1.31 -9.71
CA VAL A 71 5.46 1.66 -8.51
C VAL A 71 6.34 1.67 -7.26
N GLU A 72 7.24 0.70 -7.12
CA GLU A 72 8.20 0.62 -6.01
C GLU A 72 9.14 1.84 -5.97
N GLY A 73 9.51 2.38 -7.14
CA GLY A 73 10.39 3.54 -7.27
C GLY A 73 9.85 4.85 -6.68
N TYR A 74 8.56 4.93 -6.35
CA TYR A 74 7.99 6.09 -5.65
C TYR A 74 8.24 6.07 -4.14
N GLU A 75 8.73 4.95 -3.57
CA GLU A 75 9.05 4.77 -2.14
C GLU A 75 7.91 5.19 -1.18
N ALA A 76 6.67 5.17 -1.66
CA ALA A 76 5.48 5.60 -0.92
C ALA A 76 4.81 4.46 -0.14
N GLY A 77 5.60 3.44 0.23
CA GLY A 77 5.12 2.29 0.98
C GLY A 77 4.97 2.62 2.46
N GLU A 78 3.76 2.48 2.99
CA GLU A 78 3.50 2.53 4.42
C GLU A 78 3.50 1.10 5.00
N PRO A 79 3.92 0.91 6.27
CA PRO A 79 3.80 -0.37 6.94
C PRO A 79 2.35 -0.89 6.86
N ILE A 80 2.21 -2.17 6.53
CA ILE A 80 0.91 -2.81 6.41
C ILE A 80 0.29 -2.95 7.81
N ASP A 81 -0.88 -2.34 8.01
CA ASP A 81 -1.64 -2.42 9.25
C ASP A 81 -2.50 -3.69 9.28
N LEU A 82 -1.92 -4.79 9.76
CA LEU A 82 -2.58 -6.10 9.80
C LEU A 82 -3.90 -6.10 10.60
N GLU A 83 -4.09 -5.19 11.55
CA GLU A 83 -5.34 -5.11 12.33
C GLU A 83 -6.49 -4.52 11.51
N LYS A 84 -6.20 -3.63 10.55
CA LYS A 84 -7.20 -3.12 9.60
C LYS A 84 -7.60 -4.16 8.55
N LEU A 85 -6.82 -5.21 8.43
CA LEU A 85 -6.95 -6.21 7.39
C LEU A 85 -7.71 -7.39 8.00
N ASP A 86 -9.01 -7.16 8.14
CA ASP A 86 -10.00 -7.96 8.88
C ASP A 86 -10.30 -9.32 8.21
N GLY A 87 -9.26 -10.13 8.01
CA GLY A 87 -9.39 -11.51 7.50
C GLY A 87 -8.45 -11.85 6.35
N THR A 88 -9.02 -12.46 5.31
CA THR A 88 -8.25 -13.16 4.28
C THR A 88 -7.86 -12.27 3.12
N TRP A 89 -6.58 -12.32 2.77
CA TRP A 89 -5.99 -11.56 1.69
C TRP A 89 -6.02 -12.31 0.37
N ARG A 90 -6.33 -11.59 -0.71
CA ARG A 90 -6.27 -12.13 -2.06
C ARG A 90 -4.93 -11.80 -2.72
N LEU A 91 -4.18 -12.84 -3.04
CA LEU A 91 -3.05 -12.72 -3.96
C LEU A 91 -3.57 -12.37 -5.36
N GLN A 92 -3.19 -11.20 -5.88
CA GLN A 92 -3.61 -10.74 -7.20
C GLN A 92 -2.73 -11.31 -8.32
N TYR A 93 -1.41 -11.36 -8.09
CA TYR A 93 -0.44 -11.85 -9.07
C TYR A 93 0.80 -12.41 -8.36
N THR A 94 1.40 -13.45 -8.94
CA THR A 94 2.73 -13.92 -8.56
C THR A 94 3.42 -14.52 -9.77
N SER A 95 4.75 -14.37 -9.83
CA SER A 95 5.57 -14.99 -10.85
C SER A 95 6.41 -16.16 -10.29
N ALA A 96 6.16 -16.53 -9.03
CA ALA A 96 6.85 -17.60 -8.31
C ALA A 96 6.35 -18.98 -8.76
N PRO A 97 7.20 -19.82 -9.41
CA PRO A 97 6.76 -21.06 -10.04
C PRO A 97 6.26 -22.12 -9.05
N ASP A 98 6.82 -22.13 -7.85
CA ASP A 98 6.42 -22.96 -6.71
C ASP A 98 5.04 -22.59 -6.15
N VAL A 99 4.57 -21.37 -6.40
CA VAL A 99 3.19 -20.95 -6.07
C VAL A 99 2.25 -21.22 -7.24
N LEU A 100 2.69 -21.04 -8.49
CA LEU A 100 1.86 -21.25 -9.69
C LEU A 100 1.33 -22.69 -9.81
N VAL A 101 2.12 -23.68 -9.41
CA VAL A 101 1.70 -25.09 -9.39
C VAL A 101 0.48 -25.32 -8.50
N LEU A 102 0.26 -24.50 -7.47
CA LEU A 102 -0.92 -24.60 -6.60
C LEU A 102 -2.19 -24.14 -7.33
N PHE A 103 -2.08 -23.11 -8.18
CA PHE A 103 -3.20 -22.65 -9.00
C PHE A 103 -3.51 -23.64 -10.12
N GLU A 104 -2.49 -24.22 -10.75
CA GLU A 104 -2.69 -25.31 -11.71
C GLU A 104 -3.37 -26.52 -11.06
N ALA A 105 -2.92 -26.92 -9.87
CA ALA A 105 -3.52 -28.01 -9.12
C ALA A 105 -4.97 -27.69 -8.73
N ALA A 106 -5.27 -26.46 -8.32
CA ALA A 106 -6.63 -26.00 -8.01
C ALA A 106 -7.57 -26.08 -9.23
N ASN A 107 -7.07 -25.78 -10.43
CA ASN A 107 -7.84 -25.92 -11.67
C ASN A 107 -8.16 -27.39 -12.03
N ARG A 108 -7.35 -28.34 -11.55
CA ARG A 108 -7.53 -29.78 -11.82
C ARG A 108 -8.25 -30.53 -10.71
N LEU A 109 -8.14 -30.05 -9.48
CA LEU A 109 -8.59 -30.72 -8.26
C LEU A 109 -9.62 -29.83 -7.52
N PRO A 110 -10.92 -30.07 -7.71
CA PRO A 110 -11.98 -29.20 -7.17
C PRO A 110 -11.95 -29.01 -5.65
N PHE A 111 -11.39 -29.97 -4.89
CA PHE A 111 -11.28 -29.86 -3.44
C PHE A 111 -10.23 -28.82 -3.00
N LEU A 112 -9.20 -28.59 -3.82
CA LEU A 112 -8.23 -27.51 -3.58
C LEU A 112 -8.83 -26.15 -3.93
N GLN A 113 -9.81 -26.10 -4.83
CA GLN A 113 -10.52 -24.87 -5.15
C GLN A 113 -11.37 -24.39 -3.97
N LEU A 114 -11.85 -25.27 -3.09
CA LEU A 114 -12.51 -24.86 -1.85
C LEU A 114 -11.51 -24.31 -0.83
N SER A 115 -10.30 -24.86 -0.68
CA SER A 115 -9.31 -24.31 0.27
C SER A 115 -8.59 -23.05 -0.26
N ILE A 116 -8.33 -22.98 -1.56
CA ILE A 116 -7.68 -21.83 -2.24
C ILE A 116 -8.71 -20.77 -2.65
N GLY A 117 -9.98 -21.16 -2.80
CA GLY A 117 -11.12 -20.28 -3.09
C GLY A 117 -11.89 -19.83 -1.87
N MET A 118 -11.90 -20.53 -0.73
CA MET A 118 -12.45 -19.98 0.53
C MET A 118 -11.48 -19.01 1.23
N MET A 119 -10.25 -18.86 0.72
CA MET A 119 -9.43 -17.66 0.96
C MET A 119 -9.74 -16.50 0.00
N LEU A 120 -10.72 -16.65 -0.90
CA LEU A 120 -11.22 -15.59 -1.77
C LEU A 120 -12.65 -15.31 -1.31
N GLY A 121 -12.85 -14.17 -0.66
CA GLY A 121 -14.11 -13.78 -0.03
C GLY A 121 -15.35 -14.27 -0.77
N GLY A 122 -15.96 -15.33 -0.23
CA GLY A 122 -17.35 -15.67 -0.48
C GLY A 122 -18.24 -14.78 0.36
N ALA A 123 -18.31 -13.51 -0.02
CA ALA A 123 -19.40 -12.62 0.33
C ALA A 123 -19.59 -11.70 -0.87
N ASP A 124 -20.79 -11.72 -1.44
CA ASP A 124 -21.31 -10.78 -2.41
C ASP A 124 -20.60 -9.42 -2.36
N PHE A 125 -19.75 -9.15 -3.35
CA PHE A 125 -19.36 -7.79 -3.67
C PHE A 125 -20.12 -7.43 -4.94
N PRO A 126 -21.08 -6.48 -4.89
CA PRO A 126 -21.83 -6.12 -6.09
C PRO A 126 -20.87 -5.49 -7.11
N GLU A 127 -21.06 -5.93 -8.35
CA GLU A 127 -20.52 -5.35 -9.57
C GLU A 127 -20.81 -3.83 -9.58
N ILE A 128 -19.76 -3.01 -9.68
CA ILE A 128 -19.84 -1.57 -9.96
C ILE A 128 -19.37 -1.34 -11.39
#